data_AF-A0A0L1KAM7-F1
#
_entry.id   AF-A0A0L1KAM7-F1
#
_cell.length_a   1.000
_cell.length_b   1.000
_cell.length_c   1.000
_cell.angle_alpha   90.00
_cell.angle_beta   90.00
_cell.angle_gamma   90.00
#
_symmetry.space_group_name_H-M   'P 1'
#
loop_
_entity.id
_entity.type
_entity.pdbx_description
1 polymer ?
#
loop_
_entity_poly.entity_id
_entity_poly.type
_entity_poly.pdbx_seq_one_letter_code
_entity_poly.pdbx_strand_id
1 'polypeptide(L)'
;MNKALRNADIATGHTGGRARDWRKAMSDNVALALLVYTGMQIFMTVGAMKQGVSSIVPYLALIVLVAGIIPACRWFERRWSDLSDDQAADGALKPAFRRDQILLWAMAIGLPAALTAFFTLIFS
;
A
#
# COMPACT_ATOMS: atom_id res chain seq x y z
N MET A 1 15.46 -32.18 -20.81
CA MET A 1 14.19 -32.11 -20.05
C MET A 1 14.23 -31.22 -18.79
N ASN A 2 15.30 -30.44 -18.50
CA ASN A 2 15.46 -29.80 -17.18
C ASN A 2 15.26 -28.28 -17.19
N LYS A 3 15.17 -27.66 -18.37
CA LYS A 3 14.91 -26.22 -18.52
C LYS A 3 13.42 -25.86 -18.44
N ALA A 4 12.55 -26.76 -18.90
CA ALA A 4 11.10 -26.56 -18.85
C ALA A 4 10.54 -26.59 -17.41
N LEU A 5 11.09 -27.45 -16.54
CA LEU A 5 10.71 -27.52 -15.12
C LEU A 5 11.14 -26.26 -14.34
N ARG A 6 12.33 -25.71 -14.61
CA ARG A 6 12.79 -24.44 -14.00
C ARG A 6 11.98 -23.22 -14.46
N ASN A 7 11.56 -23.19 -15.73
CA ASN A 7 10.72 -22.10 -16.23
C ASN A 7 9.27 -22.19 -15.72
N ALA A 8 8.75 -23.41 -15.50
CA ALA A 8 7.47 -23.57 -14.83
C ALA A 8 7.52 -23.02 -13.40
N ASP A 9 8.58 -23.28 -12.62
CA ASP A 9 8.77 -22.74 -11.26
C ASP A 9 8.89 -21.21 -11.20
N ILE A 10 9.36 -20.56 -12.28
CA ILE A 10 9.40 -19.09 -12.38
C ILE A 10 8.06 -18.52 -12.87
N ALA A 11 7.32 -19.27 -13.70
CA ALA A 11 6.00 -18.89 -14.19
C ALA A 11 4.87 -19.14 -13.16
N THR A 12 5.02 -20.13 -12.28
CA THR A 12 4.18 -20.35 -11.11
C THR A 12 4.89 -19.78 -9.89
N GLY A 13 4.78 -18.47 -9.71
CA GLY A 13 5.23 -17.80 -8.48
C GLY A 13 4.62 -18.44 -7.23
N HIS A 14 5.37 -19.37 -6.63
CA HIS A 14 5.35 -19.71 -5.21
C HIS A 14 3.98 -19.88 -4.52
N THR A 15 3.22 -20.90 -4.93
CA THR A 15 2.26 -21.60 -4.03
C THR A 15 2.92 -22.83 -3.40
N GLY A 16 4.16 -22.68 -2.93
CA GLY A 16 4.80 -23.67 -2.06
C GLY A 16 4.32 -23.47 -0.64
N GLY A 17 3.58 -24.44 -0.09
CA GLY A 17 3.06 -24.42 1.27
C GLY A 17 4.15 -24.26 2.33
N ARG A 18 4.45 -23.02 2.71
CA ARG A 18 5.36 -22.65 3.80
C ARG A 18 4.56 -22.00 4.92
N ALA A 19 5.00 -22.26 6.15
CA ALA A 19 4.47 -21.66 7.38
C ALA A 19 4.03 -20.21 7.15
N ARG A 20 2.83 -19.86 7.63
CA ARG A 20 2.18 -18.56 7.45
C ARG A 20 3.16 -17.42 7.69
N ASP A 21 3.75 -16.88 6.64
CA ASP A 21 4.81 -15.87 6.74
C ASP A 21 4.17 -14.48 6.73
N TRP A 22 4.04 -13.89 7.92
CA TRP A 22 3.45 -12.56 8.10
C TRP A 22 4.21 -11.47 7.32
N ARG A 23 5.51 -11.66 7.04
CA ARG A 23 6.31 -10.68 6.28
C ARG A 23 5.80 -10.57 4.85
N LYS A 24 5.60 -11.70 4.19
CA LYS A 24 5.09 -11.76 2.81
C LYS A 24 3.66 -11.22 2.72
N ALA A 25 2.79 -11.61 3.67
CA ALA A 25 1.42 -11.10 3.72
C ALA A 25 1.33 -9.58 3.94
N MET A 26 2.27 -8.98 4.68
CA MET A 26 2.32 -7.53 4.86
C MET A 26 2.74 -6.83 3.56
N SER A 27 3.79 -7.33 2.91
CA SER A 27 4.26 -6.80 1.62
C SER A 27 3.15 -6.83 0.56
N ASP A 28 2.42 -7.94 0.47
CA ASP A 28 1.29 -8.07 -0.46
C ASP A 28 0.18 -7.05 -0.13
N ASN A 29 -0.10 -6.80 1.15
CA ASN A 29 -1.05 -5.76 1.57
C ASN A 29 -0.57 -4.35 1.21
N VAL A 30 0.71 -4.04 1.41
CA VAL A 30 1.30 -2.75 1.02
C VAL A 30 1.17 -2.56 -0.49
N ALA A 31 1.51 -3.57 -1.29
CA ALA A 31 1.40 -3.52 -2.74
C ALA A 31 -0.05 -3.31 -3.19
N LEU A 32 -1.00 -4.04 -2.60
CA LEU A 32 -2.42 -3.91 -2.91
C LEU A 32 -2.96 -2.53 -2.51
N ALA A 33 -2.54 -2.00 -1.36
CA ALA A 33 -2.92 -0.66 -0.93
C ALA A 33 -2.35 0.43 -1.85
N LEU A 34 -1.11 0.29 -2.34
CA LEU A 34 -0.54 1.21 -3.33
C LEU A 34 -1.31 1.17 -4.66
N LEU A 35 -1.74 -0.02 -5.09
CA LEU A 35 -2.57 -0.18 -6.29
C LEU A 35 -3.92 0.53 -6.12
N VAL A 36 -4.61 0.29 -4.99
CA VAL A 36 -5.90 0.92 -4.69
C VAL A 36 -5.76 2.43 -4.53
N TYR A 37 -4.75 2.88 -3.80
CA TYR A 37 -4.40 4.29 -3.65
C TYR A 37 -4.21 4.95 -5.02
N THR A 38 -3.44 4.32 -5.91
CA THR A 38 -3.17 4.88 -7.24
C THR A 38 -4.45 4.93 -8.08
N GLY A 39 -5.23 3.85 -8.10
CA GLY A 39 -6.51 3.81 -8.81
C GLY A 39 -7.47 4.90 -8.31
N MET A 40 -7.63 4.99 -6.99
CA MET A 40 -8.44 6.02 -6.34
C MET A 40 -7.95 7.43 -6.68
N GLN A 41 -6.64 7.67 -6.57
CA GLN A 41 -6.01 8.96 -6.86
C GLN A 41 -6.30 9.38 -8.31
N ILE A 42 -6.20 8.46 -9.27
CA ILE A 42 -6.54 8.73 -10.68
C ILE A 42 -8.02 9.11 -10.81
N PHE A 43 -8.93 8.32 -10.26
CA PHE A 43 -10.38 8.61 -10.34
C PHE A 43 -10.73 9.96 -9.72
N MET A 44 -10.18 10.27 -8.53
CA MET A 44 -10.37 11.56 -7.86
C MET A 44 -9.80 12.71 -8.69
N THR A 45 -8.60 12.53 -9.25
CA THR A 45 -7.95 13.55 -10.08
C THR A 45 -8.72 13.79 -11.38
N VAL A 46 -9.18 12.73 -12.06
CA VAL A 46 -10.03 12.82 -13.26
C VAL A 46 -11.36 13.50 -12.95
N GLY A 47 -11.98 13.18 -11.80
CA GLY A 47 -13.18 13.85 -11.31
C GLY A 47 -12.98 15.35 -11.12
N ALA A 48 -11.88 15.74 -10.46
CA ALA A 48 -11.52 17.13 -10.24
C ALA A 48 -11.24 17.88 -11.57
N MET A 49 -10.53 17.25 -12.52
CA MET A 49 -10.24 17.87 -13.83
C MET A 49 -11.52 18.17 -14.63
N LYS A 50 -12.55 17.31 -14.58
CA LYS A 50 -13.84 17.57 -15.24
C LYS A 50 -14.59 18.78 -14.65
N GLN A 51 -14.25 19.20 -13.43
CA GLN A 51 -14.82 20.37 -12.77
C GLN A 51 -14.03 21.67 -13.03
N GLY A 52 -12.96 21.64 -13.86
CA GLY A 52 -12.30 22.86 -14.34
C GLY A 52 -11.29 23.50 -13.38
N VAL A 53 -10.83 22.79 -12.34
CA VAL A 53 -9.76 23.28 -11.45
C VAL A 53 -8.39 23.21 -12.14
N SER A 54 -8.10 24.19 -12.99
CA SER A 54 -6.76 24.46 -13.56
C SER A 54 -5.88 25.17 -12.52
N SER A 55 -5.56 24.49 -11.42
CA SER A 55 -4.70 25.03 -10.35
C SER A 55 -3.44 24.19 -10.19
N ILE A 56 -2.32 24.79 -9.74
CA ILE A 56 -1.07 24.09 -9.42
C ILE A 56 -1.18 23.22 -8.14
N VAL A 57 -2.25 23.47 -7.38
CA VAL A 57 -2.58 22.84 -6.10
C VAL A 57 -2.64 21.30 -6.14
N PRO A 58 -3.26 20.63 -7.14
CA PRO A 58 -3.25 19.17 -7.25
C PRO A 58 -1.85 18.57 -7.43
N TYR A 59 -0.91 19.31 -8.01
CA TYR A 59 0.47 18.85 -8.16
C TYR A 59 1.24 18.95 -6.85
N LEU A 60 1.07 20.04 -6.08
CA LEU A 60 1.63 20.15 -4.73
C LEU A 60 1.00 19.11 -3.77
N ALA A 61 -0.30 18.88 -3.92
CA ALA A 61 -1.04 17.84 -3.23
C ALA A 61 -0.41 16.47 -3.46
N LEU A 62 -0.15 16.11 -4.72
CA LEU A 62 0.54 14.87 -5.08
C LEU A 62 1.92 14.77 -4.44
N ILE A 63 2.70 15.85 -4.41
CA ILE A 63 4.03 15.85 -3.78
C ILE A 63 3.93 15.55 -2.27
N VAL A 64 3.03 16.23 -1.55
CA VAL A 64 2.82 16.01 -0.11
C VAL A 64 2.33 14.58 0.16
N LEU A 65 1.43 14.09 -0.68
CA LEU A 65 0.86 12.76 -0.56
C LEU A 65 1.92 11.67 -0.78
N VAL A 66 2.78 11.82 -1.80
CA VAL A 66 3.93 10.94 -2.05
C VAL A 66 4.95 11.02 -0.91
N ALA A 67 5.24 12.23 -0.42
CA ALA A 67 6.15 12.44 0.70
C ALA A 67 5.64 11.81 2.00
N GLY A 68 4.33 11.64 2.17
CA GLY A 68 3.72 10.94 3.31
C GLY A 68 3.64 9.43 3.14
N ILE A 69 3.29 8.94 1.95
CA ILE A 69 3.08 7.49 1.74
C ILE A 69 4.38 6.70 1.73
N ILE A 70 5.49 7.27 1.22
CA ILE A 70 6.80 6.62 1.20
C ILE A 70 7.32 6.30 2.61
N PRO A 71 7.40 7.24 3.57
CA PRO A 71 7.85 6.93 4.92
C PRO A 71 6.87 5.99 5.65
N ALA A 72 5.56 6.08 5.38
CA ALA A 72 4.60 5.12 5.91
C ALA A 72 4.92 3.69 5.43
N CYS A 73 5.11 3.49 4.12
CA CYS A 73 5.52 2.20 3.55
C CYS A 73 6.84 1.71 4.16
N ARG A 74 7.87 2.56 4.26
CA ARG A 74 9.17 2.17 4.85
C ARG A 74 9.05 1.82 6.33
N TRP A 75 8.17 2.48 7.08
CA TRP A 75 7.97 2.19 8.50
C TRP A 75 7.29 0.84 8.71
N PHE A 76 6.24 0.54 7.93
CA PHE A 76 5.60 -0.78 7.97
C PHE A 76 6.54 -1.89 7.50
N GLU A 77 7.28 -1.66 6.42
CA GLU A 77 8.25 -2.62 5.91
C GLU A 77 9.31 -2.94 6.98
N ARG A 78 9.94 -1.91 7.57
CA ARG A 78 10.92 -2.08 8.66
C ARG A 78 10.36 -2.83 9.86
N ARG A 79 9.13 -2.48 10.28
CA ARG A 79 8.50 -3.09 11.46
C ARG A 79 8.24 -4.59 11.28
N TRP A 80 7.90 -5.03 10.07
CA TRP A 80 7.61 -6.43 9.79
C TRP A 80 8.82 -7.20 9.22
N SER A 81 9.81 -6.52 8.64
CA SER A 81 11.05 -7.15 8.14
C SER A 81 11.96 -7.63 9.28
N ASP A 82 11.95 -6.94 10.43
CA ASP A 82 12.79 -7.26 11.58
C ASP A 82 12.30 -8.45 12.42
N LEU A 83 11.13 -9.02 12.11
CA LEU A 83 10.65 -10.24 12.76
C LEU A 83 11.62 -11.40 12.47
N SER A 84 11.90 -12.28 13.43
CA SER A 84 12.67 -13.53 13.23
C SER A 84 11.79 -14.63 12.58
N ASP A 85 12.39 -15.66 11.98
CA ASP A 85 11.65 -16.71 11.27
C ASP A 85 10.65 -17.47 12.17
N ASP A 86 10.98 -17.64 13.46
CA ASP A 86 10.08 -18.25 14.46
C ASP A 86 8.88 -17.34 14.78
N GLN A 87 9.10 -16.02 14.81
CA GLN A 87 8.08 -15.00 15.04
C GLN A 87 7.20 -14.82 13.79
N ALA A 88 7.77 -15.02 12.60
CA ALA A 88 7.05 -14.89 11.33
C ALA A 88 5.94 -15.93 11.18
N ALA A 89 5.97 -17.05 11.93
CA ALA A 89 4.93 -18.09 11.94
C ALA A 89 4.01 -18.04 13.18
N ASP A 90 4.30 -17.19 14.17
CA ASP A 90 3.56 -17.13 15.43
C ASP A 90 2.14 -16.53 15.24
N GLY A 91 1.13 -17.22 15.75
CA GLY A 91 -0.26 -16.78 15.73
C GLY A 91 -0.54 -15.60 16.65
N ALA A 92 0.32 -15.32 17.64
CA ALA A 92 0.16 -14.23 18.59
C ALA A 92 0.30 -12.83 17.96
N LEU A 93 0.98 -12.73 16.80
CA LEU A 93 1.15 -11.47 16.05
C LEU A 93 -0.05 -11.11 15.17
N LYS A 94 -1.02 -12.03 15.00
CA LYS A 94 -2.25 -11.82 14.23
C LYS A 94 -3.03 -10.53 14.61
N PRO A 95 -3.28 -10.21 15.90
CA PRO A 95 -3.94 -8.97 16.27
C PRO A 95 -3.11 -7.71 15.94
N ALA A 96 -1.79 -7.76 16.07
CA ALA A 96 -0.91 -6.66 15.68
C ALA A 96 -0.91 -6.45 14.17
N PHE A 97 -0.86 -7.54 13.40
CA PHE A 97 -0.96 -7.53 11.94
C PHE A 97 -2.25 -6.87 11.46
N ARG A 98 -3.39 -7.22 12.07
CA ARG A 98 -4.68 -6.62 11.72
C ARG A 98 -4.72 -5.13 12.00
N ARG A 99 -4.14 -4.66 13.12
CA ARG A 99 -4.08 -3.22 13.43
C ARG A 99 -3.25 -2.48 12.40
N ASP A 100 -2.11 -3.03 12.02
CA ASP A 100 -1.22 -2.42 11.03
C ASP A 100 -1.83 -2.43 9.63
N GLN A 101 -2.51 -3.52 9.26
CA GLN A 101 -3.29 -3.59 8.04
C GLN A 101 -4.39 -2.52 8.03
N ILE A 102 -5.18 -2.39 9.10
CA ILE A 102 -6.23 -1.36 9.20
C ILE A 102 -5.62 0.04 9.09
N LEU A 103 -4.50 0.32 9.77
CA LEU A 103 -3.80 1.61 9.68
C LEU A 103 -3.29 1.90 8.27
N LEU A 104 -2.72 0.90 7.60
CA LEU A 104 -2.23 1.03 6.24
C LEU A 104 -3.36 1.33 5.25
N TRP A 105 -4.49 0.63 5.37
CA TRP A 105 -5.68 0.89 4.56
C TRP A 105 -6.32 2.25 4.89
N ALA A 106 -6.38 2.61 6.17
CA ALA A 106 -6.87 3.91 6.61
C ALA A 106 -5.99 5.05 6.08
N MET A 107 -4.67 4.89 6.01
CA MET A 107 -3.79 5.87 5.39
C MET A 107 -3.89 5.87 3.86
N ALA A 108 -3.92 4.70 3.22
CA ALA A 108 -4.01 4.60 1.77
C ALA A 108 -5.29 5.22 1.20
N ILE A 109 -6.40 5.16 1.93
CA ILE A 109 -7.67 5.78 1.53
C ILE A 109 -7.83 7.17 2.15
N GLY A 110 -7.50 7.30 3.43
CA GLY A 110 -7.71 8.51 4.21
C GLY A 110 -6.76 9.64 3.85
N LEU A 111 -5.50 9.38 3.50
CA LEU A 111 -4.59 10.44 3.06
C LEU A 111 -5.09 11.13 1.77
N PRO A 112 -5.44 10.40 0.68
CA PRO A 112 -6.06 11.01 -0.49
C PRO A 112 -7.33 11.80 -0.15
N ALA A 113 -8.25 11.17 0.57
CA ALA A 113 -9.55 11.76 0.87
C ALA A 113 -9.44 13.00 1.77
N ALA A 114 -8.63 12.94 2.83
CA ALA A 114 -8.40 14.05 3.74
C ALA A 114 -7.69 15.20 3.02
N LEU A 115 -6.72 14.90 2.16
CA LEU A 115 -6.03 15.92 1.39
C LEU A 115 -6.98 16.60 0.40
N THR A 116 -7.80 15.83 -0.34
CA THR A 116 -8.82 16.40 -1.22
C THR A 116 -9.83 17.25 -0.45
N ALA A 117 -10.37 16.74 0.67
CA ALA A 117 -11.31 17.49 1.50
C ALA A 117 -10.71 18.78 2.07
N PHE A 118 -9.46 18.72 2.54
CA PHE A 118 -8.72 19.88 3.03
C PHE A 118 -8.57 20.95 1.94
N PHE A 119 -8.23 20.55 0.71
CA PHE A 119 -8.16 21.47 -0.42
C PHE A 119 -9.52 22.04 -0.78
N THR A 120 -10.56 21.22 -0.83
CA THR A 120 -11.92 21.71 -1.08
C THR A 120 -12.36 22.71 -0.01
N LEU A 121 -12.06 22.48 1.27
CA LEU A 121 -12.43 23.38 2.36
C LEU A 121 -11.66 24.70 2.37
N ILE A 122 -10.39 24.71 1.95
CA ILE A 122 -9.57 25.94 1.93
C ILE A 122 -9.84 26.79 0.69
N PHE A 123 -10.14 26.15 -0.44
CA PHE A 123 -10.29 26.82 -1.74
C PHE A 123 -11.75 26.96 -2.22
N SER A 124 -12.72 26.54 -1.40
CA SER A 124 -14.16 26.82 -1.58
C SER A 124 -14.60 28.04 -0.79
#